data_AF-A0AAW2SKI6-F1
#
_entry.id   AF-A0AAW2SKI6-F1
#
_cell.length_a   1.000
_cell.length_b   1.000
_cell.length_c   1.000
_cell.angle_alpha   90.00
_cell.angle_beta   90.00
_cell.angle_gamma   90.00
#
_symmetry.space_group_name_H-M   'P 1'
#
loop_
_entity.id
_entity.type
_entity.pdbx_description
1 polymer ?
#
loop_
_entity_poly.entity_id
_entity_poly.type
_entity_poly.pdbx_seq_one_letter_code
_entity_poly.pdbx_strand_id
1 'polypeptide(L)'
;MFIRWIEECVTSAHFSVFLNGEVHGFFAGARGLKQGDPMSSYLFVLVMKVLHLILQQFIEQDGDFLYHWRCQELKLFQLCFADDLLLLCKADVRPMALFSRALALFATLSSLHTNPHKSQLIISKVAQGLRDMLIATLGFQEGHLLVKYLGLPLIASRLSIVDCQPL
;
A
#
# COMPACT_ATOMS: atom_id res chain seq x y z
N MET A 1 12.74 -22.67 16.29
CA MET A 1 13.98 -21.96 16.69
C MET A 1 14.00 -20.54 16.11
N PHE A 2 13.95 -20.38 14.79
CA PHE A 2 13.99 -19.06 14.12
C PHE A 2 12.82 -18.12 14.46
N ILE A 3 11.60 -18.65 14.61
CA ILE A 3 10.42 -17.84 14.99
C ILE A 3 10.63 -17.15 16.35
N ARG A 4 11.23 -17.84 17.32
CA ARG A 4 11.53 -17.24 18.63
C ARG A 4 12.56 -16.12 18.53
N TRP A 5 13.55 -16.23 17.63
CA TRP A 5 14.52 -15.16 17.42
C TRP A 5 13.89 -13.93 16.76
N ILE A 6 13.00 -14.14 15.79
CA ILE A 6 12.23 -13.05 15.19
C ILE A 6 11.34 -12.38 16.24
N GLU A 7 10.65 -13.17 17.06
CA GLU A 7 9.78 -12.69 18.14
C GLU A 7 10.56 -11.87 19.17
N GLU A 8 11.72 -12.36 19.61
CA GLU A 8 12.64 -11.62 20.49
C GLU A 8 13.12 -10.32 19.84
N CYS A 9 13.50 -10.32 18.56
CA CYS A 9 13.96 -9.11 17.88
C CYS A 9 12.86 -8.05 17.71
N VAL A 10 11.60 -8.47 17.56
CA VAL A 10 10.45 -7.55 17.48
C VAL A 10 10.05 -7.03 18.86
N THR A 11 10.07 -7.88 19.89
CA THR A 11 9.59 -7.51 21.25
C THR A 11 10.64 -6.82 22.11
N SER A 12 11.93 -7.08 21.89
CA SER A 12 13.05 -6.46 22.64
C SER A 12 13.49 -5.11 22.10
N ALA A 13 12.79 -4.54 21.10
CA ALA A 13 13.12 -3.24 20.56
C ALA A 13 12.93 -2.14 21.63
N HIS A 14 14.02 -1.46 21.99
CA HIS A 14 14.01 -0.30 22.88
C HIS A 14 14.41 0.95 22.11
N PHE A 15 13.72 2.05 22.40
CA PHE A 15 13.98 3.36 21.82
C PHE A 15 14.42 4.32 22.92
N SER A 16 15.29 5.25 22.54
CA SER A 16 15.74 6.35 23.39
C SER A 16 15.56 7.67 22.65
N VAL A 17 15.31 8.74 23.38
CA VAL A 17 15.12 10.07 22.79
C VAL A 17 16.44 10.82 22.83
N PHE A 18 16.93 11.27 21.69
CA PHE A 18 18.11 12.12 21.64
C PHE A 18 17.69 13.59 21.79
N LEU A 19 18.08 14.23 22.89
CA LEU A 19 17.77 15.63 23.18
C LEU A 19 19.08 16.38 23.44
N ASN A 20 19.32 17.44 22.69
CA ASN A 20 20.45 18.37 22.89
C ASN A 20 21.84 17.71 22.98
N GLY A 21 22.09 16.63 22.23
CA GLY A 21 23.39 15.95 22.22
C GLY A 21 23.51 14.78 23.21
N GLU A 22 22.51 14.57 24.06
CA GLU A 22 22.49 13.48 25.05
C GLU A 22 21.28 12.56 24.86
N VAL A 23 21.48 11.28 25.18
CA VAL A 23 20.45 10.25 25.11
C VAL A 23 19.64 10.26 26.41
N HIS A 24 18.36 10.58 26.33
CA HIS A 24 17.45 10.63 27.48
C HIS A 24 16.40 9.51 27.42
N GLY A 25 16.37 8.72 28.50
CA GLY A 25 15.34 7.71 28.77
C GLY A 25 15.39 6.49 27.84
N PHE A 26 14.74 5.42 28.29
CA PHE A 26 14.51 4.22 27.50
C PHE A 26 13.03 3.85 27.61
N PHE A 27 12.40 3.58 26.47
CA PHE A 27 11.05 3.03 26.43
C PHE A 27 11.01 1.85 25.45
N ALA A 28 10.28 0.81 25.84
CA ALA A 28 10.07 -0.34 24.98
C ALA A 28 9.14 0.03 23.82
N GLY A 29 9.42 -0.52 22.63
CA GLY A 29 8.54 -0.44 21.49
C GLY A 29 7.25 -1.21 21.73
N ALA A 30 6.11 -0.53 21.76
CA ALA A 30 4.82 -1.18 21.91
C ALA A 30 4.26 -1.74 20.58
N ARG A 31 4.54 -1.04 19.47
CA ARG A 31 4.06 -1.39 18.12
C ARG A 31 5.10 -0.99 17.08
N GLY A 32 5.08 -1.72 15.96
CA GLY A 32 5.90 -1.43 14.79
C GLY A 32 7.24 -2.17 14.80
N LEU A 33 7.92 -2.09 13.66
CA LEU A 33 9.23 -2.69 13.45
C LEU A 33 10.31 -1.60 13.58
N LYS A 34 11.48 -1.97 14.08
CA LYS A 34 12.60 -1.02 14.23
C LYS A 34 13.06 -0.54 12.86
N GLN A 35 12.93 0.75 12.58
CA GLN A 35 13.41 1.34 11.33
C GLN A 35 14.94 1.27 11.28
N GLY A 36 15.51 0.84 10.16
CA GLY A 36 16.96 0.64 9.99
C GLY A 36 17.48 -0.73 10.43
N ASP A 37 16.63 -1.61 10.98
CA ASP A 37 16.98 -3.02 11.17
C ASP A 37 16.81 -3.77 9.82
N PRO A 38 17.84 -4.46 9.31
CA PRO A 38 17.76 -5.25 8.08
C PRO A 38 16.59 -6.25 8.07
N MET A 39 16.20 -6.81 9.22
CA MET A 39 15.11 -7.77 9.31
C MET A 39 13.72 -7.13 9.18
N SER A 40 13.56 -5.89 9.63
CA SER A 40 12.28 -5.17 9.56
C SER A 40 11.75 -5.08 8.13
N SER A 41 12.63 -4.85 7.16
CA SER A 41 12.27 -4.80 5.74
C SER A 41 11.69 -6.14 5.25
N TYR A 42 12.29 -7.26 5.62
CA TYR A 42 11.79 -8.59 5.24
C TYR A 42 10.45 -8.93 5.91
N LEU A 43 10.33 -8.60 7.20
CA LEU A 43 9.07 -8.80 7.93
C LEU A 43 7.94 -7.96 7.32
N PHE A 44 8.23 -6.73 6.92
CA PHE A 44 7.27 -5.88 6.25
C PHE A 44 6.84 -6.47 4.89
N VAL A 45 7.77 -7.00 4.09
CA VAL A 45 7.44 -7.68 2.82
C VAL A 45 6.54 -8.89 3.07
N LEU A 46 6.77 -9.67 4.14
CA LEU A 46 5.89 -10.79 4.51
C LEU A 46 4.48 -10.30 4.87
N VAL A 47 4.36 -9.22 5.63
CA VAL A 47 3.07 -8.59 5.96
C VAL A 47 2.36 -8.10 4.69
N MET A 48 3.08 -7.46 3.77
CA MET A 48 2.50 -7.03 2.48
C MET A 48 2.11 -8.21 1.57
N LYS A 49 2.79 -9.34 1.68
CA LYS A 49 2.37 -10.58 1.02
C LYS A 49 1.03 -11.09 1.56
N VAL A 50 0.75 -10.92 2.86
CA VAL A 50 -0.56 -11.25 3.43
C VAL A 50 -1.65 -10.37 2.82
N LEU A 51 -1.41 -9.06 2.65
CA LEU A 51 -2.35 -8.18 1.93
C LEU A 51 -2.64 -8.70 0.51
N HIS A 52 -1.59 -9.11 -0.21
CA HIS A 52 -1.75 -9.67 -1.55
C HIS A 52 -2.63 -10.92 -1.58
N LEU A 53 -2.41 -11.84 -0.64
CA LEU A 53 -3.21 -13.06 -0.53
C LEU A 53 -4.67 -12.76 -0.16
N ILE A 54 -4.93 -11.77 0.71
CA ILE A 54 -6.29 -11.34 1.04
C ILE A 54 -7.00 -10.79 -0.20
N LEU A 55 -6.35 -9.90 -0.95
CA LEU A 55 -6.91 -9.34 -2.18
C LEU A 55 -7.18 -10.41 -3.22
N GLN A 56 -6.22 -11.32 -3.43
CA GLN A 56 -6.37 -12.44 -4.36
C GLN A 56 -7.55 -13.32 -3.96
N GLN A 57 -7.68 -13.69 -2.69
CA GLN A 57 -8.78 -14.49 -2.18
C GLN A 57 -10.14 -13.84 -2.45
N PHE A 58 -10.27 -12.53 -2.20
CA PHE A 58 -11.51 -11.81 -2.45
C PHE A 58 -11.86 -11.77 -3.94
N ILE A 59 -10.86 -11.54 -4.80
CA ILE A 59 -11.01 -11.50 -6.26
C ILE A 59 -11.48 -12.86 -6.79
N GLU A 60 -10.86 -13.96 -6.33
CA GLU A 60 -11.22 -15.32 -6.72
C GLU A 60 -12.63 -15.70 -6.25
N GLN A 61 -13.04 -15.26 -5.06
CA GLN A 61 -14.38 -15.51 -4.50
C GLN A 61 -15.49 -14.70 -5.17
N ASP A 62 -15.21 -13.46 -5.61
CA ASP A 62 -16.17 -12.64 -6.34
C ASP A 62 -16.45 -13.22 -7.75
N GLY A 63 -15.45 -13.86 -8.37
CA GLY A 63 -15.56 -14.59 -9.64
C GLY A 63 -15.69 -13.71 -10.88
N ASP A 64 -15.91 -12.42 -10.72
CA ASP A 64 -16.20 -11.47 -11.82
C ASP A 64 -15.58 -10.08 -11.54
N PHE A 65 -14.39 -10.11 -10.95
CA PHE A 65 -13.59 -8.92 -10.73
C PHE A 65 -13.15 -8.28 -12.05
N LEU A 66 -13.40 -6.98 -12.17
CA LEU A 66 -13.11 -6.23 -13.38
C LEU A 66 -11.70 -5.65 -13.33
N TYR A 67 -10.77 -6.33 -14.00
CA TYR A 67 -9.41 -5.84 -14.20
C TYR A 67 -9.37 -4.59 -15.08
N HIS A 68 -8.35 -3.76 -14.87
CA HIS A 68 -8.03 -2.72 -15.84
C HIS A 68 -7.68 -3.38 -17.19
N TRP A 69 -8.15 -2.82 -18.30
CA TRP A 69 -8.07 -3.45 -19.63
C TRP A 69 -6.63 -3.82 -20.07
N ARG A 70 -5.62 -3.03 -19.67
CA ARG A 70 -4.19 -3.34 -19.91
C ARG A 70 -3.57 -4.36 -18.95
N CYS A 71 -4.28 -4.70 -17.88
CA CYS A 71 -3.81 -5.54 -16.79
C CYS A 71 -4.51 -6.90 -16.75
N GLN A 72 -5.54 -7.09 -17.57
CA GLN A 72 -6.40 -8.27 -17.57
C GLN A 72 -5.66 -9.55 -17.94
N GLU A 73 -4.80 -9.53 -18.97
CA GLU A 73 -4.03 -10.71 -19.40
C GLU A 73 -3.09 -11.21 -18.30
N LEU A 74 -2.49 -10.28 -17.55
CA LEU A 74 -1.58 -10.58 -16.44
C LEU A 74 -2.31 -10.80 -15.11
N LYS A 75 -3.64 -10.61 -15.08
CA LYS A 75 -4.45 -10.53 -13.85
C LYS A 75 -3.81 -9.61 -12.80
N LEU A 76 -3.24 -8.50 -13.25
CA LEU A 76 -2.52 -7.57 -12.39
C LEU A 76 -3.52 -6.63 -11.69
N PHE A 77 -3.62 -6.75 -10.37
CA PHE A 77 -4.50 -5.91 -9.54
C PHE A 77 -3.73 -5.13 -8.46
N GLN A 78 -2.46 -5.45 -8.22
CA GLN A 78 -1.64 -4.87 -7.16
C GLN A 78 -0.17 -4.77 -7.56
N LEU A 79 0.47 -3.66 -7.20
CA LEU A 79 1.91 -3.48 -7.17
C LEU A 79 2.30 -2.93 -5.80
N CYS A 80 3.33 -3.50 -5.18
CA CYS A 80 3.87 -3.03 -3.91
C CYS A 80 5.36 -2.79 -4.04
N PHE A 81 5.84 -1.67 -3.50
CA PHE A 81 7.25 -1.46 -3.26
C PHE A 81 7.44 -0.69 -1.96
N ALA A 82 8.12 -1.31 -1.00
CA ALA A 82 8.17 -0.81 0.37
C ALA A 82 6.76 -0.41 0.84
N ASP A 83 6.58 0.80 1.36
CA ASP A 83 5.33 1.37 1.84
C ASP A 83 4.39 1.89 0.74
N ASP A 84 4.84 1.94 -0.53
CA ASP A 84 4.01 2.36 -1.64
C ASP A 84 3.18 1.18 -2.20
N LEU A 85 1.85 1.35 -2.18
CA LEU A 85 0.88 0.39 -2.69
C LEU A 85 0.08 1.00 -3.84
N LEU A 86 0.07 0.32 -4.99
CA LEU A 86 -0.78 0.66 -6.12
C LEU A 86 -1.79 -0.46 -6.38
N LEU A 87 -3.07 -0.12 -6.36
CA LEU A 87 -4.18 -1.03 -6.67
C LEU A 87 -4.78 -0.65 -8.03
N LEU A 88 -5.02 -1.66 -8.88
CA LEU A 88 -5.43 -1.47 -10.27
C LEU A 88 -6.71 -2.26 -10.55
N CYS A 89 -7.73 -1.57 -11.05
CA CYS A 89 -8.97 -2.19 -11.50
C CYS A 89 -9.64 -1.36 -12.61
N LYS A 90 -10.68 -1.92 -13.23
CA LYS A 90 -11.60 -1.12 -14.04
C LYS A 90 -12.32 -0.14 -13.11
N ALA A 91 -12.59 1.06 -13.62
CA ALA A 91 -13.38 2.04 -12.89
C ALA A 91 -14.83 1.56 -12.78
N ASP A 92 -15.16 0.97 -11.63
CA ASP A 92 -16.46 0.40 -11.30
C ASP A 92 -16.59 0.30 -9.76
N VAL A 93 -17.81 0.33 -9.24
CA VAL A 93 -18.07 0.29 -7.79
C VAL A 93 -17.74 -1.09 -7.20
N ARG A 94 -17.94 -2.18 -7.95
CA ARG A 94 -17.73 -3.56 -7.47
C ARG A 94 -16.27 -3.85 -7.08
N PRO A 95 -15.25 -3.68 -7.96
CA PRO A 95 -13.86 -3.92 -7.59
C PRO A 95 -13.38 -2.97 -6.49
N MET A 96 -13.94 -1.76 -6.44
CA MET A 96 -13.60 -0.74 -5.43
C MET A 96 -14.14 -1.10 -4.04
N ALA A 97 -15.37 -1.61 -3.96
CA ALA A 97 -15.94 -2.13 -2.73
C ALA A 97 -15.17 -3.36 -2.24
N LEU A 98 -14.71 -4.22 -3.16
CA LEU A 98 -13.86 -5.36 -2.85
C LEU A 98 -12.53 -4.91 -2.23
N PHE A 99 -11.83 -3.95 -2.83
CA PHE A 99 -10.60 -3.37 -2.29
C PHE A 99 -10.82 -2.75 -0.92
N SER A 100 -11.90 -1.99 -0.73
CA SER A 100 -12.26 -1.39 0.56
C SER A 100 -12.38 -2.45 1.66
N ARG A 101 -13.11 -3.55 1.40
CA ARG A 101 -13.27 -4.66 2.36
C ARG A 101 -11.96 -5.39 2.64
N ALA A 102 -11.15 -5.65 1.60
CA ALA A 102 -9.87 -6.32 1.74
C ALA A 102 -8.88 -5.49 2.58
N LEU A 103 -8.80 -4.18 2.33
CA LEU A 103 -7.99 -3.24 3.11
C LEU A 103 -8.46 -3.15 4.56
N ALA A 104 -9.77 -3.13 4.82
CA ALA A 104 -10.31 -3.13 6.18
C ALA A 104 -9.97 -4.41 6.95
N LEU A 105 -10.08 -5.58 6.29
CA LEU A 105 -9.67 -6.86 6.88
C LEU A 105 -8.17 -6.87 7.19
N PHE A 106 -7.34 -6.45 6.22
CA PHE A 106 -5.91 -6.36 6.41
C PHE A 106 -5.52 -5.43 7.57
N ALA A 107 -6.16 -4.27 7.68
CA ALA A 107 -5.93 -3.33 8.78
C ALA A 107 -6.28 -3.94 10.14
N THR A 108 -7.36 -4.73 10.20
CA THR A 108 -7.76 -5.43 11.44
C THR A 108 -6.74 -6.50 11.84
N LEU A 109 -6.13 -7.19 10.88
CA LEU A 109 -5.16 -8.27 11.13
C LEU A 109 -3.75 -7.74 11.43
N SER A 110 -3.31 -6.69 10.73
CA SER A 110 -1.94 -6.17 10.80
C SER A 110 -1.77 -4.92 11.66
N SER A 111 -2.88 -4.26 12.03
CA SER A 111 -2.89 -2.89 12.57
C SER A 111 -2.24 -1.84 11.64
N LEU A 112 -2.01 -2.16 10.36
CA LEU A 112 -1.56 -1.21 9.35
C LEU A 112 -2.76 -0.60 8.64
N HIS A 113 -2.96 0.69 8.84
CA HIS A 113 -4.06 1.43 8.24
C HIS A 113 -3.59 2.21 7.01
N THR A 114 -4.44 2.28 5.99
CA THR A 114 -4.25 3.24 4.90
C THR A 114 -4.35 4.66 5.45
N ASN A 115 -3.56 5.57 4.90
CA ASN A 115 -3.59 6.98 5.29
C ASN A 115 -4.43 7.75 4.27
N PRO A 116 -5.68 8.15 4.56
CA PRO A 116 -6.56 8.80 3.58
C PRO A 116 -6.01 10.13 3.05
N HIS A 117 -5.12 10.80 3.78
CA HIS A 117 -4.49 12.05 3.35
C HIS A 117 -3.32 11.84 2.38
N LYS A 118 -2.72 10.64 2.38
CA LYS A 118 -1.62 10.26 1.46
C LYS A 118 -2.10 9.34 0.33
N SER A 119 -3.17 8.59 0.57
CA SER A 119 -3.79 7.70 -0.40
C SER A 119 -4.65 8.50 -1.38
N GLN A 120 -4.43 8.26 -2.67
CA GLN A 120 -5.14 8.96 -3.74
C GLN A 120 -5.86 7.96 -4.64
N LEU A 121 -7.04 8.35 -5.11
CA LEU A 121 -7.77 7.64 -6.13
C LEU A 121 -7.58 8.34 -7.48
N ILE A 122 -6.96 7.65 -8.44
CA ILE A 122 -6.76 8.17 -9.79
C ILE A 122 -7.83 7.61 -10.71
N ILE A 123 -8.68 8.49 -11.25
CA ILE A 123 -9.80 8.09 -12.11
C ILE A 123 -9.50 8.49 -13.54
N SER A 124 -9.66 7.54 -14.48
CA SER A 124 -9.50 7.82 -15.90
C SER A 124 -10.53 8.87 -16.38
N LYS A 125 -10.15 9.71 -17.35
CA LYS A 125 -11.05 10.74 -17.91
C LYS A 125 -12.39 10.18 -18.42
N VAL A 126 -12.38 8.94 -18.90
CA VAL A 126 -13.56 8.25 -19.45
C VAL A 126 -14.55 7.83 -18.35
N ALA A 127 -14.09 7.67 -17.11
CA ALA A 127 -14.90 7.19 -15.98
C ALA A 127 -15.34 8.30 -15.01
N GLN A 128 -15.22 9.57 -15.41
CA GLN A 128 -15.57 10.72 -14.57
C GLN A 128 -17.06 10.73 -14.15
N GLY A 129 -17.95 10.10 -14.91
CA GLY A 129 -19.36 9.94 -14.50
C GLY A 129 -19.57 9.06 -13.26
N LEU A 130 -18.61 8.21 -12.89
CA LEU A 130 -18.68 7.38 -11.68
C LEU A 130 -17.91 7.99 -10.50
N ARG A 131 -17.24 9.12 -10.71
CA ARG A 131 -16.29 9.74 -9.78
C ARG A 131 -16.77 9.76 -8.34
N ASP A 132 -17.92 10.38 -8.09
CA ASP A 132 -18.41 10.61 -6.72
C ASP A 132 -18.76 9.30 -6.02
N MET A 133 -19.26 8.30 -6.75
CA MET A 133 -19.51 6.96 -6.21
C MET A 133 -18.21 6.24 -5.85
N LEU A 134 -17.18 6.35 -6.69
CA LEU A 134 -15.88 5.71 -6.46
C LEU A 134 -15.17 6.34 -5.25
N ILE A 135 -15.21 7.67 -5.15
CA ILE A 135 -14.66 8.42 -4.01
C ILE A 135 -15.40 8.04 -2.73
N ALA A 136 -16.73 7.98 -2.75
CA ALA A 136 -17.53 7.58 -1.58
C ALA A 136 -17.23 6.15 -1.10
N THR A 137 -16.84 5.25 -2.01
CA THR A 137 -16.59 3.83 -1.68
C THR A 137 -15.27 3.61 -0.94
N LEU A 138 -14.20 4.32 -1.31
CA LEU A 138 -12.87 4.20 -0.67
C LEU A 138 -12.58 5.30 0.37
N GLY A 139 -13.24 6.46 0.26
CA GLY A 139 -12.99 7.61 1.13
C GLY A 139 -11.65 8.33 0.88
N PHE A 140 -11.01 8.08 -0.27
CA PHE A 140 -9.75 8.73 -0.65
C PHE A 140 -10.01 10.00 -1.46
N GLN A 141 -9.06 10.94 -1.41
CA GLN A 141 -9.11 12.13 -2.26
C GLN A 141 -8.78 11.76 -3.71
N GLU A 142 -9.41 12.44 -4.66
CA GLU A 142 -9.06 12.29 -6.07
C GLU A 142 -7.65 12.85 -6.31
N GLY A 143 -6.79 12.02 -6.90
CA GLY A 143 -5.45 12.39 -7.33
C GLY A 143 -5.39 12.64 -8.84
N HIS A 144 -4.33 13.28 -9.28
CA HIS A 144 -4.04 13.49 -10.70
C HIS A 144 -2.87 12.62 -11.16
N LEU A 145 -2.92 12.16 -12.42
CA LEU A 145 -1.80 11.49 -13.08
C LEU A 145 -0.64 12.47 -13.24
N LEU A 146 0.29 12.38 -12.29
CA LEU A 146 1.72 12.73 -12.27
C LEU A 146 2.23 12.29 -10.88
N VAL A 147 1.74 11.14 -10.40
CA VAL A 147 2.08 10.65 -9.06
C VAL A 147 3.49 10.09 -9.12
N LYS A 148 4.39 10.60 -8.29
CA LYS A 148 5.71 10.00 -8.13
C LYS A 148 5.54 8.64 -7.45
N TYR A 149 5.79 7.56 -8.18
CA TYR A 149 5.93 6.22 -7.62
C TYR A 149 7.40 5.85 -7.76
N LEU A 150 8.10 5.68 -6.64
CA LEU A 150 9.55 5.44 -6.60
C LEU A 150 10.41 6.55 -7.22
N GLY A 151 9.97 7.81 -7.07
CA GLY A 151 10.66 8.96 -7.66
C GLY A 151 10.44 9.12 -9.18
N LEU A 152 9.74 8.18 -9.82
CA LEU A 152 9.37 8.27 -11.23
C LEU A 152 7.94 8.77 -11.38
N PRO A 153 7.66 9.70 -12.30
CA PRO A 153 6.29 10.11 -12.58
C PRO A 153 5.52 8.95 -13.22
N LEU A 154 4.39 8.56 -12.62
CA LEU A 154 3.41 7.71 -13.27
C LEU A 154 2.66 8.54 -14.31
N ILE A 155 3.05 8.37 -15.58
CA ILE A 155 2.44 9.03 -16.73
C ILE A 155 1.54 8.00 -17.46
N ALA A 156 0.40 8.46 -18.00
CA ALA A 156 -0.50 7.63 -18.79
C ALA A 156 0.05 7.31 -20.21
N SER A 157 1.20 7.88 -20.58
CA SER A 157 1.93 7.64 -21.83
C SER A 157 3.19 6.80 -21.59
N ARG A 158 3.88 6.38 -22.67
CA ARG A 158 5.22 5.79 -22.53
C ARG A 158 6.11 6.82 -21.82
N LEU A 159 6.79 6.39 -20.74
CA LEU A 159 7.86 7.19 -20.14
C LEU A 159 8.94 7.42 -21.20
N SER A 160 9.28 8.67 -21.44
CA SER A 160 10.47 9.05 -22.20
C SER A 160 11.67 9.15 -21.26
N ILE A 161 12.89 9.04 -21.78
CA ILE A 161 14.13 9.21 -21.00
C ILE A 161 14.17 10.57 -20.28
N VAL A 162 13.48 11.57 -20.83
CA VAL A 162 13.38 12.93 -20.27
C VAL A 162 12.56 12.95 -18.98
N ASP A 163 11.57 12.06 -18.85
CA ASP A 163 10.71 11.94 -17.66
C ASP A 163 11.41 11.21 -16.50
N CYS A 164 12.57 10.59 -16.75
CA CYS A 164 13.38 9.86 -15.77
C CYS A 164 14.57 10.68 -15.22
N GLN A 165 14.72 11.95 -15.62
CA GLN A 165 15.81 12.78 -15.09
C GLN A 165 15.50 13.22 -13.64
N PRO A 166 16.46 13.12 -12.71
CA PRO A 166 16.30 13.70 -11.38
C PRO A 166 16.27 15.22 -11.51
N LEU A 167 15.24 15.85 -10.94
CA LEU A 167 15.17 17.29 -10.70
C LEU A 167 16.10 17.67 -9.54
#